data_AF-A0A6N8W547-F1
#
_entry.id   AF-A0A6N8W547-F1
#
_cell.length_a   1.000
_cell.length_b   1.000
_cell.length_c   1.000
_cell.angle_alpha   90.00
_cell.angle_beta   90.00
_cell.angle_gamma   90.00
#
_symmetry.space_group_name_H-M   'P 1'
#
loop_
_entity.id
_entity.type
_entity.pdbx_description
1 polymer ?
#
loop_
_entity_poly.entity_id
_entity_poly.type
_entity_poly.pdbx_seq_one_letter_code
_entity_poly.pdbx_strand_id
1 'polypeptide(L)'
;MEDGTEPGLLDILRIPMIEPRPNGCQTENHLIDNGFYWEKEGVFAKQYLLHYCEAPNPLWVNEFSSSNGINDRIPEEWASSLSNSLVLIEPQQLTIGVVRSYRGQKQIRAQFWVAGEIYNFSVTDPAIELQYQPLGEGYYIYEQRAVACISIGEPFNEYCYKLVASIIPL
;
A
#
# COMPACT_ATOMS: atom_id res chain seq x y z
N MET A 1 -5.94 -10.49 -17.74
CA MET A 1 -5.34 -10.55 -19.10
C MET A 1 -6.27 -11.36 -20.01
N GLU A 2 -6.02 -11.42 -21.32
CA GLU A 2 -6.89 -12.15 -22.27
C GLU A 2 -7.11 -13.62 -21.85
N ASP A 3 -6.09 -14.24 -21.27
CA ASP A 3 -6.09 -15.62 -20.79
C ASP A 3 -6.68 -15.82 -19.38
N GLY A 4 -7.26 -14.77 -18.78
CA GLY A 4 -7.82 -14.80 -17.43
C GLY A 4 -6.78 -14.77 -16.31
N THR A 5 -5.50 -14.64 -16.61
CA THR A 5 -4.47 -14.46 -15.57
C THR A 5 -4.58 -13.09 -14.93
N GLU A 6 -4.29 -13.04 -13.62
CA GLU A 6 -4.22 -11.82 -12.84
C GLU A 6 -2.79 -11.25 -12.85
N PRO A 7 -2.63 -9.91 -12.84
CA PRO A 7 -1.33 -9.27 -12.65
C PRO A 7 -0.57 -9.75 -11.42
N GLY A 8 0.69 -10.12 -11.60
CA GLY A 8 1.62 -10.37 -10.50
C GLY A 8 2.35 -9.11 -10.02
N LEU A 9 2.92 -9.17 -8.82
CA LEU A 9 3.87 -8.15 -8.37
C LEU A 9 5.03 -8.02 -9.37
N LEU A 10 5.38 -6.76 -9.67
CA LEU A 10 6.45 -6.38 -10.62
C LEU A 10 6.14 -6.66 -12.10
N ASP A 11 4.92 -7.10 -12.45
CA ASP A 11 4.56 -7.21 -13.87
C ASP A 11 4.56 -5.82 -14.54
N ILE A 12 5.18 -5.73 -15.70
CA ILE A 12 5.10 -4.55 -16.57
C ILE A 12 3.94 -4.79 -17.52
N LEU A 13 2.92 -3.93 -17.41
CA LEU A 13 1.68 -4.07 -18.15
C LEU A 13 1.48 -2.90 -19.10
N ARG A 14 1.07 -3.20 -20.33
CA ARG A 14 0.46 -2.23 -21.25
C ARG A 14 -1.05 -2.24 -21.03
N ILE A 15 -1.56 -1.09 -20.59
CA ILE A 15 -2.98 -0.87 -20.32
C ILE A 15 -3.47 0.29 -21.17
N PRO A 16 -4.38 0.07 -22.14
CA PRO A 16 -5.00 1.15 -22.89
C PRO A 16 -5.84 2.06 -21.96
N MET A 17 -5.59 3.36 -22.04
CA MET A 17 -6.27 4.37 -21.23
C MET A 17 -7.04 5.34 -22.13
N ILE A 18 -8.23 5.75 -21.69
CA ILE A 18 -9.08 6.73 -22.38
C ILE A 18 -8.59 8.15 -22.08
N GLU A 19 -8.55 8.51 -20.80
CA GLU A 19 -8.14 9.84 -20.34
C GLU A 19 -7.68 9.82 -18.87
N PRO A 20 -6.85 10.80 -18.44
CA PRO A 20 -6.61 11.05 -17.02
C PRO A 20 -7.93 11.36 -16.30
N ARG A 21 -8.15 10.73 -15.14
CA ARG A 21 -9.36 10.92 -14.31
C ARG A 21 -8.98 11.01 -12.83
N PRO A 22 -8.20 12.04 -12.43
CA PRO A 22 -7.75 12.21 -11.06
C PRO A 22 -8.93 12.40 -10.10
N ASN A 23 -8.78 11.94 -8.85
CA ASN A 23 -9.78 12.12 -7.80
C ASN A 23 -9.13 12.36 -6.43
N GLY A 24 -9.22 13.59 -5.91
CA GLY A 24 -8.55 13.98 -4.67
C GLY A 24 -7.04 13.72 -4.72
N CYS A 25 -6.50 13.01 -3.71
CA CYS A 25 -5.09 12.60 -3.68
C CYS A 25 -4.68 11.62 -4.78
N GLN A 26 -5.62 10.91 -5.41
CA GLN A 26 -5.34 9.93 -6.46
C GLN A 26 -5.19 10.64 -7.80
N THR A 27 -4.14 11.46 -7.88
CA THR A 27 -3.80 12.25 -9.08
C THR A 27 -3.34 11.36 -10.23
N GLU A 28 -2.91 10.13 -9.91
CA GLU A 28 -2.42 9.12 -10.84
C GLU A 28 -3.53 8.38 -11.59
N ASN A 29 -4.80 8.54 -11.18
CA ASN A 29 -5.92 7.79 -11.73
C ASN A 29 -6.18 8.11 -13.21
N HIS A 30 -6.43 7.05 -13.98
CA HIS A 30 -6.82 7.09 -15.39
C HIS A 30 -8.06 6.22 -15.61
N LEU A 31 -8.90 6.62 -16.56
CA LEU A 31 -9.99 5.77 -17.02
C LEU A 31 -9.43 4.73 -18.00
N ILE A 32 -9.51 3.46 -17.64
CA ILE A 32 -9.07 2.34 -18.50
C ILE A 32 -10.07 2.14 -19.64
N ASP A 33 -9.56 1.85 -20.84
CA ASP A 33 -10.38 1.40 -21.96
C ASP A 33 -10.70 -0.09 -21.82
N ASN A 34 -11.90 -0.40 -21.32
CA ASN A 34 -12.37 -1.77 -21.11
C ASN A 34 -12.69 -2.52 -22.42
N GLY A 35 -12.54 -1.89 -23.59
CA GLY A 35 -12.62 -2.55 -24.89
C GLY A 35 -11.39 -3.40 -25.24
N PHE A 36 -10.30 -3.26 -24.48
CA PHE A 36 -9.03 -3.95 -24.73
C PHE A 36 -8.56 -4.76 -23.53
N TYR A 37 -7.88 -5.87 -23.80
CA TYR A 37 -7.20 -6.64 -22.76
C TYR A 37 -5.89 -5.99 -22.34
N TRP A 38 -5.51 -6.18 -21.08
CA TRP A 38 -4.19 -5.81 -20.60
C TRP A 38 -3.16 -6.80 -21.12
N GLU A 39 -2.01 -6.28 -21.52
CA GLU A 39 -0.90 -7.08 -22.06
C GLU A 39 0.29 -7.02 -21.13
N LYS A 40 0.84 -8.19 -20.79
CA LYS A 40 2.09 -8.28 -20.05
C LYS A 40 3.27 -8.12 -21.00
N GLU A 41 4.01 -7.02 -20.84
CA GLU A 41 5.20 -6.72 -21.64
C GLU A 41 6.48 -7.26 -21.00
N GLY A 42 6.45 -7.53 -19.69
CA GLY A 42 7.61 -8.09 -19.00
C GLY A 42 7.43 -8.16 -17.49
N VAL A 43 8.57 -8.29 -16.81
CA VAL A 43 8.67 -8.28 -15.35
C VAL A 43 9.80 -7.32 -14.98
N PHE A 44 9.48 -6.36 -14.11
CA PHE A 44 10.42 -5.40 -13.60
C PHE A 44 11.48 -6.10 -12.75
N ALA A 45 12.75 -5.81 -13.03
CA ALA A 45 13.85 -6.47 -12.33
C ALA A 45 13.97 -5.93 -10.90
N LYS A 46 13.60 -6.80 -9.95
CA LYS A 46 13.59 -6.60 -8.50
C LYS A 46 14.81 -5.87 -7.93
N GLN A 47 16.00 -6.17 -8.45
CA GLN A 47 17.26 -5.53 -8.03
C GLN A 47 17.28 -4.00 -8.18
N TYR A 48 16.40 -3.43 -9.01
CA TYR A 48 16.28 -1.99 -9.21
C TYR A 48 15.23 -1.33 -8.32
N LEU A 49 14.43 -2.08 -7.55
CA LEU A 49 13.33 -1.53 -6.75
C LEU A 49 13.79 -0.45 -5.77
N LEU A 50 14.96 -0.64 -5.16
CA LEU A 50 15.53 0.32 -4.23
C LEU A 50 15.79 1.70 -4.87
N HIS A 51 16.00 1.77 -6.18
CA HIS A 51 16.20 3.06 -6.89
C HIS A 51 14.92 3.91 -6.96
N TYR A 52 13.76 3.30 -6.75
CA TYR A 52 12.44 3.97 -6.79
C TYR A 52 11.87 4.16 -5.39
N CYS A 53 12.57 3.71 -4.35
CA CYS A 53 12.15 3.95 -2.99
C CYS A 53 12.40 5.41 -2.61
N GLU A 54 11.39 6.01 -2.00
CA GLU A 54 11.45 7.32 -1.40
C GLU A 54 11.51 7.18 0.13
N ALA A 55 11.94 8.24 0.79
CA ALA A 55 11.92 8.32 2.25
C ALA A 55 11.37 9.70 2.69
N PRO A 56 10.12 10.04 2.29
CA PRO A 56 9.52 11.30 2.68
C PRO A 56 9.30 11.34 4.20
N ASN A 57 9.50 12.52 4.78
CA ASN A 57 9.19 12.78 6.18
C ASN A 57 8.36 14.07 6.29
N PRO A 58 7.08 13.97 6.66
CA PRO A 58 6.25 12.75 6.82
C PRO A 58 5.96 12.03 5.49
N LEU A 59 5.41 10.79 5.55
CA LEU A 59 4.91 10.09 4.35
C LEU A 59 3.85 10.91 3.58
N TRP A 60 2.94 11.53 4.32
CA TRP A 60 1.99 12.55 3.85
C TRP A 60 1.61 13.46 5.02
N VAL A 61 0.49 13.21 5.69
CA VAL A 61 0.05 13.96 6.89
C VAL A 61 0.11 13.03 8.10
N ASN A 62 0.82 13.41 9.15
CA ASN A 62 0.87 12.68 10.42
C ASN A 62 -0.13 13.26 11.44
N GLU A 63 -0.10 12.77 12.69
CA GLU A 63 -0.94 13.17 13.84
C GLU A 63 -2.37 12.61 13.85
N PHE A 64 -2.77 11.85 12.83
CA PHE A 64 -4.07 11.20 12.79
C PHE A 64 -3.92 9.68 12.75
N SER A 65 -4.40 9.03 13.82
CA SER A 65 -4.30 7.58 14.01
C SER A 65 -5.66 6.97 14.30
N SER A 66 -5.93 5.81 13.72
CA SER A 66 -7.05 4.93 14.08
C SER A 66 -6.73 4.15 15.35
N SER A 67 -7.71 3.40 15.89
CA SER A 67 -7.55 2.70 17.18
C SER A 67 -6.41 1.69 17.21
N ASN A 68 -6.12 1.04 16.07
CA ASN A 68 -5.05 0.05 15.94
C ASN A 68 -3.87 0.58 15.13
N GLY A 69 -3.90 1.85 14.74
CA GLY A 69 -2.95 2.44 13.82
C GLY A 69 -2.05 3.47 14.46
N ILE A 70 -1.02 3.85 13.71
CA ILE A 70 -0.12 4.95 14.03
C ILE A 70 0.07 5.72 12.72
N ASN A 71 -0.32 6.99 12.72
CA ASN A 71 -0.27 7.89 11.57
C ASN A 71 -0.95 7.32 10.31
N ASP A 72 -1.98 6.48 10.48
CA ASP A 72 -2.56 5.61 9.43
C ASP A 72 -3.78 6.19 8.72
N ARG A 73 -4.13 7.45 9.01
CA ARG A 73 -5.24 8.12 8.33
C ARG A 73 -4.97 9.61 8.16
N ILE A 74 -5.73 10.24 7.28
CA ILE A 74 -5.67 11.66 6.95
C ILE A 74 -7.10 12.17 6.87
N PRO A 75 -7.46 13.32 7.47
CA PRO A 75 -8.76 13.94 7.23
C PRO A 75 -9.03 14.10 5.73
N GLU A 76 -10.22 13.74 5.27
CA GLU A 76 -10.57 13.75 3.84
C GLU A 76 -10.31 15.11 3.19
N GLU A 77 -10.66 16.19 3.88
CA GLU A 77 -10.40 17.56 3.43
C GLU A 77 -8.92 17.82 3.13
N TRP A 78 -8.00 17.27 3.92
CA TRP A 78 -6.56 17.47 3.73
C TRP A 78 -6.02 16.52 2.67
N ALA A 79 -6.50 15.28 2.65
CA ALA A 79 -6.14 14.31 1.63
C ALA A 79 -6.45 14.83 0.22
N SER A 80 -7.57 15.53 0.03
CA SER A 80 -7.97 16.10 -1.26
C SER A 80 -6.93 17.06 -1.89
N SER A 81 -6.01 17.60 -1.08
CA SER A 81 -4.98 18.55 -1.51
C SER A 81 -3.62 17.92 -1.81
N LEU A 82 -3.46 16.61 -1.57
CA LEU A 82 -2.20 15.90 -1.80
C LEU A 82 -1.92 15.70 -3.29
N SER A 83 -0.65 15.73 -3.66
CA SER A 83 -0.19 15.61 -5.05
C SER A 83 -0.08 14.17 -5.55
N ASN A 84 -0.09 13.19 -4.65
CA ASN A 84 0.09 11.77 -4.95
C ASN A 84 -0.58 10.92 -3.85
N SER A 85 -0.92 9.70 -4.23
CA SER A 85 -1.56 8.70 -3.35
C SER A 85 -0.74 7.43 -3.18
N LEU A 86 0.39 7.32 -3.89
CA LEU A 86 1.27 6.16 -3.87
C LEU A 86 2.70 6.57 -3.52
N VAL A 87 3.41 5.70 -2.80
CA VAL A 87 4.85 5.82 -2.56
C VAL A 87 5.46 4.43 -2.34
N LEU A 88 6.64 4.20 -2.90
CA LEU A 88 7.47 3.04 -2.58
C LEU A 88 8.46 3.43 -1.48
N ILE A 89 8.60 2.61 -0.45
CA ILE A 89 9.54 2.84 0.64
C ILE A 89 10.37 1.60 0.94
N GLU A 90 11.54 1.80 1.54
CA GLU A 90 12.26 0.75 2.26
C GLU A 90 11.98 0.88 3.77
N PRO A 91 11.03 0.10 4.33
CA PRO A 91 10.71 0.17 5.75
C PRO A 91 11.86 -0.39 6.61
N GLN A 92 12.11 0.26 7.74
CA GLN A 92 13.01 -0.21 8.78
C GLN A 92 12.22 -0.86 9.92
N GLN A 93 12.82 -1.87 10.56
CA GLN A 93 12.22 -2.60 11.70
C GLN A 93 10.78 -3.06 11.41
N LEU A 94 10.56 -3.63 10.22
CA LEU A 94 9.24 -4.08 9.79
C LEU A 94 8.76 -5.26 10.64
N THR A 95 7.57 -5.12 11.20
CA THR A 95 6.85 -6.18 11.92
C THR A 95 5.43 -6.31 11.37
N ILE A 96 4.94 -7.55 11.30
CA ILE A 96 3.58 -7.87 10.90
C ILE A 96 2.75 -8.15 12.14
N GLY A 97 1.79 -7.29 12.40
CA GLY A 97 0.82 -7.41 13.47
C GLY A 97 -0.41 -8.20 13.02
N VAL A 98 -0.76 -9.22 13.80
CA VAL A 98 -2.02 -9.93 13.72
C VAL A 98 -2.89 -9.45 14.88
N VAL A 99 -3.91 -8.66 14.58
CA VAL A 99 -4.74 -7.99 15.60
C VAL A 99 -6.23 -8.20 15.33
N ARG A 100 -7.08 -7.82 16.30
CA ARG A 100 -8.53 -7.69 16.06
C ARG A 100 -8.87 -6.25 15.73
N SER A 101 -9.62 -6.06 14.64
CA SER A 101 -10.30 -4.81 14.33
C SER A 101 -11.35 -4.49 15.40
N TYR A 102 -11.85 -3.25 15.38
CA TYR A 102 -12.96 -2.82 16.24
C TYR A 102 -14.24 -3.66 16.06
N ARG A 103 -14.39 -4.33 14.90
CA ARG A 103 -15.51 -5.26 14.61
C ARG A 103 -15.25 -6.69 15.12
N GLY A 104 -14.14 -6.92 15.81
CA GLY A 104 -13.71 -8.24 16.29
C GLY A 104 -13.14 -9.16 15.20
N GLN A 105 -13.13 -8.71 13.95
CA GLN A 105 -12.54 -9.43 12.81
C GLN A 105 -11.02 -9.33 12.84
N LYS A 106 -10.34 -10.39 12.44
CA LYS A 106 -8.89 -10.42 12.32
C LYS A 106 -8.42 -9.45 11.24
N GLN A 107 -7.40 -8.67 11.55
CA GLN A 107 -6.80 -7.68 10.66
C GLN A 107 -5.28 -7.87 10.69
N ILE A 108 -4.66 -7.83 9.51
CA ILE A 108 -3.22 -7.83 9.35
C ILE A 108 -2.73 -6.39 9.22
N ARG A 109 -1.68 -6.05 9.95
CA ARG A 109 -1.08 -4.73 9.98
C ARG A 109 0.43 -4.81 9.84
N ALA A 110 1.04 -3.75 9.34
CA ALA A 110 2.48 -3.61 9.25
C ALA A 110 2.90 -2.41 10.09
N GLN A 111 3.75 -2.64 11.10
CA GLN A 111 4.41 -1.59 11.85
C GLN A 111 5.86 -1.48 11.40
N PHE A 112 6.29 -0.26 11.10
CA PHE A 112 7.62 0.01 10.56
C PHE A 112 8.03 1.46 10.81
N TRP A 113 9.30 1.73 10.56
CA TRP A 113 9.88 3.06 10.56
C TRP A 113 10.27 3.48 9.14
N VAL A 114 10.04 4.74 8.79
CA VAL A 114 10.62 5.36 7.60
C VAL A 114 10.99 6.80 7.91
N ALA A 115 12.20 7.20 7.52
CA ALA A 115 12.75 8.54 7.74
C ALA A 115 12.65 9.07 9.19
N GLY A 116 12.72 8.16 10.18
CA GLY A 116 12.67 8.49 11.61
C GLY A 116 11.27 8.52 12.22
N GLU A 117 10.22 8.34 11.42
CA GLU A 117 8.83 8.30 11.87
C GLU A 117 8.31 6.86 11.93
N ILE A 118 7.49 6.56 12.94
CA ILE A 118 6.84 5.25 13.10
C ILE A 118 5.42 5.26 12.53
N TYR A 119 5.08 4.16 11.86
CA TYR A 119 3.79 3.94 11.23
C TYR A 119 3.26 2.55 11.60
N ASN A 120 1.93 2.41 11.62
CA ASN A 120 1.27 1.12 11.73
C ASN A 120 0.02 1.12 10.85
N PHE A 121 0.11 0.51 9.68
CA PHE A 121 -0.91 0.56 8.62
C PHE A 121 -1.58 -0.80 8.44
N SER A 122 -2.83 -0.82 8.00
CA SER A 122 -3.47 -2.07 7.57
C SER A 122 -2.77 -2.60 6.33
N VAL A 123 -2.58 -3.91 6.27
CA VAL A 123 -2.03 -4.59 5.09
C VAL A 123 -3.19 -5.07 4.22
N THR A 124 -3.09 -4.87 2.92
CA THR A 124 -4.05 -5.39 1.92
C THR A 124 -3.36 -6.28 0.87
N ASP A 125 -2.10 -6.64 1.11
CA ASP A 125 -1.33 -7.57 0.28
C ASP A 125 -1.87 -9.01 0.48
N PRO A 126 -2.45 -9.66 -0.56
CA PRO A 126 -3.04 -10.99 -0.42
C PRO A 126 -2.04 -12.07 0.01
N ALA A 127 -0.77 -11.97 -0.40
CA ALA A 127 0.25 -12.94 -0.04
C ALA A 127 0.62 -12.83 1.45
N ILE A 128 0.74 -11.60 1.96
CA ILE A 128 0.99 -11.35 3.38
C ILE A 128 -0.24 -11.73 4.20
N GLU A 129 -1.45 -11.38 3.76
CA GLU A 129 -2.67 -11.79 4.45
C GLU A 129 -2.76 -13.31 4.55
N LEU A 130 -2.58 -14.03 3.43
CA LEU A 130 -2.61 -15.50 3.42
C LEU A 130 -1.58 -16.12 4.37
N GLN A 131 -0.38 -15.53 4.45
CA GLN A 131 0.70 -16.03 5.30
C GLN A 131 0.42 -15.82 6.80
N TYR A 132 -0.10 -14.66 7.20
CA TYR A 132 -0.21 -14.28 8.62
C TYR A 132 -1.61 -14.48 9.20
N GLN A 133 -2.66 -14.54 8.37
CA GLN A 133 -4.04 -14.78 8.81
C GLN A 133 -4.24 -16.11 9.55
N PRO A 134 -3.45 -17.18 9.36
CA PRO A 134 -3.55 -18.38 10.21
C PRO A 134 -2.93 -18.26 11.60
N LEU A 135 -2.05 -17.28 11.85
CA LEU A 135 -1.24 -17.20 13.08
C LEU A 135 -2.02 -16.68 14.30
N GLY A 136 -1.46 -16.77 15.50
CA GLY A 136 -2.06 -16.15 16.70
C GLY A 136 -2.09 -14.62 16.64
N GLU A 137 -2.85 -13.97 17.52
CA GLU A 137 -2.69 -12.53 17.73
C GLU A 137 -1.29 -12.23 18.27
N GLY A 138 -0.64 -11.20 17.75
CA GLY A 138 0.74 -10.86 18.10
C GLY A 138 1.47 -10.08 17.02
N TYR A 139 2.71 -9.69 17.30
CA TYR A 139 3.59 -9.03 16.33
C TYR A 139 4.74 -9.97 15.98
N TYR A 140 4.98 -10.12 14.69
CA TYR A 140 5.97 -11.02 14.12
C TYR A 140 7.01 -10.20 13.37
N ILE A 141 8.30 -10.42 13.64
CA ILE A 141 9.37 -9.74 12.92
C ILE A 141 9.36 -10.20 11.46
N TYR A 142 9.39 -9.25 10.53
CA TYR A 142 9.59 -9.55 9.12
C TYR A 142 11.10 -9.60 8.85
N GLU A 143 11.67 -10.80 8.88
CA GLU A 143 13.14 -11.03 8.89
C GLU A 143 13.86 -10.61 7.60
N GLN A 144 13.12 -10.48 6.48
CA GLN A 144 13.70 -10.13 5.19
C GLN A 144 13.70 -8.62 5.01
N ARG A 145 14.76 -8.07 4.39
CA ARG A 145 14.65 -6.72 3.81
C ARG A 145 13.55 -6.72 2.76
N ALA A 146 12.81 -5.63 2.65
CA ALA A 146 11.69 -5.52 1.75
C ALA A 146 11.52 -4.09 1.24
N VAL A 147 10.79 -3.95 0.14
CA VAL A 147 10.18 -2.71 -0.32
C VAL A 147 8.69 -2.80 -0.08
N ALA A 148 8.10 -1.74 0.47
CA ALA A 148 6.66 -1.65 0.67
C ALA A 148 6.06 -0.61 -0.30
N CYS A 149 4.96 -0.97 -0.95
CA CYS A 149 4.11 -0.01 -1.63
C CYS A 149 3.06 0.48 -0.65
N ILE A 150 3.07 1.78 -0.38
CA ILE A 150 2.10 2.43 0.49
C ILE A 150 1.11 3.18 -0.39
N SER A 151 -0.18 3.04 -0.08
CA SER A 151 -1.27 3.73 -0.79
C SER A 151 -2.19 4.48 0.14
N ILE A 152 -2.89 5.48 -0.39
CA ILE A 152 -4.03 6.13 0.27
C ILE A 152 -5.33 5.56 -0.31
N GLY A 153 -6.15 4.96 0.55
CA GLY A 153 -7.48 4.45 0.19
C GLY A 153 -8.52 5.54 -0.02
N GLU A 154 -9.68 5.15 -0.55
CA GLU A 154 -10.83 6.05 -0.70
C GLU A 154 -11.33 6.59 0.67
N PRO A 155 -12.00 7.75 0.68
CA PRO A 155 -12.60 8.30 1.89
C PRO A 155 -13.56 7.31 2.57
N PHE A 156 -13.39 7.13 3.87
CA PHE A 156 -14.25 6.33 4.73
C PHE A 156 -14.37 6.98 6.11
N ASN A 157 -15.60 7.30 6.52
CA ASN A 157 -15.90 8.01 7.77
C ASN A 157 -15.06 9.29 7.95
N GLU A 158 -15.02 10.16 6.92
CA GLU A 158 -14.31 11.46 6.93
C GLU A 158 -12.78 11.37 6.92
N TYR A 159 -12.21 10.17 6.73
CA TYR A 159 -10.77 9.95 6.62
C TYR A 159 -10.40 9.13 5.40
N CYS A 160 -9.25 9.43 4.80
CA CYS A 160 -8.56 8.52 3.90
C CYS A 160 -7.50 7.73 4.68
N TYR A 161 -7.49 6.41 4.54
CA TYR A 161 -6.57 5.53 5.27
C TYR A 161 -5.30 5.24 4.46
N LYS A 162 -4.15 5.24 5.13
CA LYS A 162 -2.88 4.79 4.57
C LYS A 162 -2.76 3.27 4.75
N LEU A 163 -2.40 2.58 3.68
CA LEU A 163 -2.41 1.13 3.59
C LEU A 163 -1.05 0.63 3.09
N VAL A 164 -0.65 -0.56 3.53
CA VAL A 164 0.41 -1.31 2.84
C VAL A 164 -0.24 -2.17 1.77
N ALA A 165 -0.14 -1.71 0.52
CA ALA A 165 -0.71 -2.38 -0.64
C ALA A 165 0.07 -3.64 -1.03
N SER A 166 1.41 -3.60 -0.86
CA SER A 166 2.27 -4.77 -1.10
C SER A 166 3.54 -4.73 -0.26
N ILE A 167 4.05 -5.90 0.13
CA ILE A 167 5.39 -6.08 0.72
C ILE A 167 6.19 -7.01 -0.18
N ILE A 168 7.24 -6.46 -0.78
CA ILE A 168 8.10 -7.15 -1.74
C ILE A 168 9.41 -7.45 -1.03
N PRO A 169 9.70 -8.71 -0.62
CA PRO A 169 11.01 -9.05 -0.04
C PRO A 169 12.11 -8.68 -1.04
N LEU A 170 13.35 -8.40 -0.64
CA LEU A 170 14.49 -8.08 -1.53
C LEU A 170 15.41 -9.26 -1.78
#